data_AF-A0A9D5M8R0-F1
#
_entry.id   AF-A0A9D5M8R0-F1
#
_cell.length_a   1.000
_cell.length_b   1.000
_cell.length_c   1.000
_cell.angle_alpha   90.00
_cell.angle_beta   90.00
_cell.angle_gamma   90.00
#
_symmetry.space_group_name_H-M   'P 1'
#
loop_
_entity.id
_entity.type
_entity.pdbx_description
1 polymer ?
#
loop_
_entity_poly.entity_id
_entity_poly.type
_entity_poly.pdbx_seq_one_letter_code
_entity_poly.pdbx_strand_id
1 'polypeptide(L)'
;MNQFEKERRMAERYKAEYPPGTRVVLHHMEDPYAPVESGTRGTVKHVDDAGQLHMQWDNGRTLALVPGEDSFRKLTAEELAEEQGQVLDEEVVDTPVQSM
;
A
#
# COMPACT_ATOMS: atom_id res chain seq x y z
N MET A 1 20.91 -10.10 -23.80
CA MET A 1 20.31 -9.57 -22.57
C MET A 1 19.54 -10.70 -21.95
N ASN A 2 20.06 -11.24 -20.85
CA ASN A 2 19.46 -12.40 -20.21
C ASN A 2 18.14 -11.99 -19.52
N GLN A 3 17.19 -12.90 -19.44
CA GLN A 3 15.89 -12.64 -18.81
C GLN A 3 16.06 -12.13 -17.36
N PHE A 4 16.99 -12.73 -16.62
CA PHE A 4 17.38 -12.31 -15.26
C PHE A 4 17.84 -10.85 -15.14
N GLU A 5 18.57 -10.32 -16.14
CA GLU A 5 19.04 -8.94 -16.10
C GLU A 5 17.89 -7.95 -16.31
N LYS A 6 16.91 -8.33 -17.13
CA LYS A 6 15.70 -7.53 -17.35
C LYS A 6 14.85 -7.50 -16.09
N GLU A 7 14.65 -8.65 -15.45
CA GLU A 7 13.88 -8.79 -14.21
C GLU A 7 14.51 -7.95 -13.08
N ARG A 8 15.84 -8.04 -12.89
CA ARG A 8 16.53 -7.20 -11.89
C ARG A 8 16.38 -5.70 -12.16
N ARG A 9 16.53 -5.27 -13.42
CA ARG A 9 16.37 -3.86 -13.78
C ARG A 9 14.94 -3.36 -13.53
N MET A 10 13.95 -4.23 -13.74
CA MET A 10 12.55 -3.93 -13.43
C MET A 10 12.32 -3.85 -11.92
N ALA A 11 12.86 -4.78 -11.14
CA ALA A 11 12.79 -4.75 -9.68
C ALA A 11 13.39 -3.44 -9.10
N GLU A 12 14.56 -3.02 -9.59
CA GLU A 12 15.16 -1.74 -9.21
C GLU A 12 14.29 -0.54 -9.57
N ARG A 13 13.63 -0.59 -10.74
CA ARG A 13 12.69 0.45 -11.15
C ARG A 13 11.47 0.49 -10.23
N TYR A 14 10.92 -0.65 -9.85
CA TYR A 14 9.79 -0.74 -8.93
C TYR A 14 10.16 -0.27 -7.53
N LYS A 15 11.37 -0.57 -7.05
CA LYS A 15 11.92 -0.02 -5.79
C LYS A 15 11.94 1.51 -5.79
N ALA A 16 12.31 2.13 -6.92
CA ALA A 16 12.31 3.58 -7.05
C ALA A 16 10.90 4.18 -7.19
N GLU A 17 10.00 3.46 -7.87
CA GLU A 17 8.65 3.93 -8.17
C GLU A 17 7.65 3.75 -7.01
N TYR A 18 7.89 2.76 -6.16
CA TYR A 18 7.07 2.37 -5.02
C TYR A 18 7.96 2.25 -3.76
N PRO A 19 8.45 3.37 -3.22
CA PRO A 19 9.21 3.34 -1.98
C PRO A 19 8.35 2.86 -0.80
N PRO A 20 8.98 2.34 0.28
CA PRO A 20 8.31 2.04 1.54
C PRO A 20 7.44 3.22 2.02
N GLY A 21 6.23 2.93 2.48
CA GLY A 21 5.23 3.93 2.87
C GLY A 21 4.27 4.34 1.75
N THR A 22 4.54 3.95 0.50
CA THR A 22 3.60 4.22 -0.60
C THR A 22 2.26 3.55 -0.34
N ARG A 23 1.17 4.30 -0.44
CA ARG A 23 -0.19 3.80 -0.29
C ARG A 23 -0.74 3.42 -1.66
N VAL A 24 -1.28 2.22 -1.77
CA VAL A 24 -1.85 1.69 -3.01
C VAL A 24 -3.23 1.11 -2.74
N VAL A 25 -4.06 1.07 -3.77
CA VAL A 25 -5.34 0.37 -3.77
C VAL A 25 -5.28 -0.75 -4.80
N LEU A 26 -5.72 -1.93 -4.38
CA LEU A 26 -5.84 -3.09 -5.24
C LEU A 26 -7.08 -2.93 -6.12
N HIS A 27 -6.96 -3.18 -7.41
CA HIS A 27 -8.10 -3.31 -8.31
C HIS A 27 -8.47 -4.76 -8.56
N HIS A 28 -7.48 -5.59 -8.87
CA HIS A 28 -7.65 -7.02 -9.10
C HIS A 28 -6.36 -7.74 -8.73
N MET A 29 -6.52 -8.91 -8.12
CA MET A 29 -5.41 -9.79 -7.74
C MET A 29 -5.59 -11.14 -8.39
N GLU A 30 -4.53 -11.61 -9.04
CA GLU A 30 -4.53 -12.90 -9.72
C GLU A 30 -4.09 -13.99 -8.73
N ASP A 31 -4.96 -14.34 -7.78
CA ASP A 31 -4.73 -15.42 -6.81
C ASP A 31 -5.92 -16.40 -6.77
N PRO A 32 -5.72 -17.69 -7.08
CA PRO A 32 -6.79 -18.69 -7.14
C PRO A 32 -7.18 -19.29 -5.77
N TYR A 33 -6.42 -19.02 -4.70
CA TYR A 33 -6.63 -19.62 -3.37
C TYR A 33 -7.23 -18.63 -2.38
N ALA A 34 -6.68 -17.42 -2.31
CA ALA A 34 -7.11 -16.38 -1.39
C ALA A 34 -6.76 -14.99 -1.94
N PRO A 35 -7.49 -14.46 -2.94
CA PRO A 35 -7.25 -13.11 -3.44
C PRO A 35 -7.57 -12.06 -2.38
N VAL A 36 -6.80 -10.97 -2.36
CA VAL A 36 -7.18 -9.78 -1.59
C VAL A 36 -8.37 -9.12 -2.30
N GLU A 37 -9.34 -8.63 -1.53
CA GLU A 37 -10.55 -8.04 -2.10
C GLU A 37 -10.22 -6.77 -2.88
N SER A 38 -10.79 -6.64 -4.08
CA SER A 38 -10.71 -5.43 -4.89
C SER A 38 -11.18 -4.20 -4.09
N GLY A 39 -10.46 -3.10 -4.20
CA GLY A 39 -10.69 -1.88 -3.44
C GLY A 39 -9.97 -1.83 -2.09
N THR A 40 -9.34 -2.93 -1.66
CA THR A 40 -8.52 -2.93 -0.43
C THR A 40 -7.32 -2.00 -0.60
N ARG A 41 -7.10 -1.14 0.40
CA ARG A 41 -5.95 -0.24 0.49
C ARG A 41 -4.82 -0.89 1.29
N GLY A 42 -3.57 -0.55 0.95
CA GLY A 42 -2.39 -1.15 1.57
C GLY A 42 -1.12 -0.30 1.47
N THR A 43 -0.16 -0.56 2.36
CA THR A 43 1.12 0.15 2.47
C THR A 43 2.22 -0.69 1.88
N VAL A 44 3.03 -0.14 0.98
CA VAL A 44 4.26 -0.81 0.56
C VAL A 44 5.20 -0.84 1.77
N LYS A 45 5.59 -2.03 2.24
CA LYS A 45 6.63 -2.18 3.26
C LYS A 45 8.01 -2.18 2.64
N HIS A 46 8.21 -2.98 1.59
CA HIS A 46 9.43 -2.99 0.80
C HIS A 46 9.18 -3.68 -0.55
N VAL A 47 10.13 -3.57 -1.46
CA VAL A 47 10.15 -4.32 -2.72
C VAL A 47 11.33 -5.26 -2.68
N ASP A 48 11.13 -6.55 -3.00
CA ASP A 48 12.21 -7.53 -3.00
C ASP A 48 13.04 -7.50 -4.31
N ASP A 49 14.06 -8.36 -4.40
CA ASP A 49 14.95 -8.42 -5.55
C ASP A 49 14.31 -9.10 -6.79
N ALA A 50 13.16 -9.76 -6.60
CA ALA A 50 12.34 -10.30 -7.68
C ALA A 50 11.36 -9.26 -8.23
N GLY A 51 11.24 -8.09 -7.58
CA GLY A 51 10.35 -7.01 -8.00
C GLY A 51 8.94 -7.13 -7.47
N GLN A 52 8.70 -7.99 -6.46
CA GLN A 52 7.42 -8.10 -5.79
C GLN A 52 7.32 -7.03 -4.69
N LEU A 53 6.17 -6.38 -4.60
CA LEU A 53 5.90 -5.35 -3.59
C LEU A 53 5.29 -6.04 -2.39
N HIS A 54 6.02 -6.06 -1.28
CA HIS A 54 5.53 -6.59 -0.01
C HIS A 54 4.59 -5.56 0.61
N MET A 55 3.31 -5.91 0.64
CA MET A 55 2.24 -5.03 1.07
C MET A 55 1.81 -5.33 2.50
N GLN A 56 1.45 -4.28 3.23
CA GLN A 56 0.65 -4.36 4.44
C GLN A 56 -0.76 -3.86 4.10
N TRP A 57 -1.69 -4.78 3.91
CA TRP A 57 -3.08 -4.44 3.62
C TRP A 57 -3.82 -4.05 4.90
N ASP A 58 -4.79 -3.14 4.77
CA ASP A 58 -5.56 -2.62 5.89
C ASP A 58 -6.50 -3.67 6.50
N ASN A 59 -6.87 -4.68 5.71
CA ASN A 59 -7.60 -5.87 6.17
C ASN A 59 -6.73 -6.87 6.96
N GLY A 60 -5.49 -6.50 7.31
CA GLY A 60 -4.55 -7.32 8.08
C GLY A 60 -3.78 -8.35 7.24
N ARG A 61 -4.02 -8.42 5.92
CA ARG A 61 -3.30 -9.34 5.03
C ARG A 61 -1.92 -8.78 4.68
N THR A 62 -1.04 -9.68 4.24
CA THR A 62 0.36 -9.37 3.90
C THR A 62 0.79 -9.91 2.53
N LEU A 63 -0.18 -10.18 1.64
CA LEU A 63 0.10 -10.76 0.33
C LEU A 63 0.85 -9.75 -0.55
N ALA A 64 1.94 -10.20 -1.18
CA ALA A 64 2.75 -9.36 -2.05
C ALA A 64 2.05 -9.12 -3.40
N LEU A 65 2.30 -7.96 -4.00
CA LEU A 65 1.85 -7.65 -5.36
C LEU A 65 2.95 -7.94 -6.37
N VAL A 66 2.57 -8.49 -7.51
CA VAL A 66 3.45 -8.72 -8.65
C VAL A 66 3.10 -7.75 -9.77
N PRO A 67 3.94 -6.72 -10.03
CA PRO A 67 3.72 -5.79 -11.13
C PRO A 67 3.71 -6.51 -12.48
N GLY A 68 2.57 -6.44 -13.18
CA GLY A 68 2.36 -7.09 -14.47
C GLY A 68 1.40 -8.27 -14.42
N GLU A 69 1.18 -8.84 -13.22
CA GLU A 69 0.14 -9.85 -12.97
C GLU A 69 -1.04 -9.21 -12.22
N ASP A 70 -0.74 -8.48 -11.14
CA ASP A 70 -1.75 -7.79 -10.35
C ASP A 70 -2.08 -6.40 -10.91
N SER A 71 -3.35 -6.01 -10.76
CA SER A 71 -3.84 -4.68 -11.13
C SER A 71 -4.01 -3.83 -9.88
N PHE A 72 -3.26 -2.75 -9.77
CA PHE A 72 -3.29 -1.82 -8.63
C PHE A 72 -2.91 -0.41 -9.07
N ARG A 73 -3.22 0.58 -8.23
CA ARG A 73 -2.80 1.98 -8.44
C ARG A 73 -2.31 2.62 -7.15
N LYS A 74 -1.47 3.65 -7.28
CA LYS A 74 -1.10 4.52 -6.16
C LYS A 74 -2.31 5.37 -5.76
N LEU A 75 -2.49 5.59 -4.46
CA LEU A 75 -3.42 6.61 -3.99
C LEU A 75 -2.84 7.99 -4.31
N THR A 76 -3.73 8.92 -4.64
CA THR A 76 -3.37 10.32 -4.83
C THR A 76 -3.17 11.01 -3.48
N ALA A 77 -2.46 12.14 -3.48
CA ALA A 77 -2.25 12.93 -2.27
C ALA A 77 -3.57 13.41 -1.64
N GLU A 78 -4.61 13.60 -2.45
CA GLU A 78 -5.95 13.99 -2.00
C GLU A 78 -6.62 12.86 -1.21
N GLU A 79 -6.64 11.63 -1.74
CA GLU A 79 -7.18 10.45 -1.05
C GLU A 79 -6.43 10.14 0.27
N LEU A 80 -5.12 10.39 0.29
CA LEU A 80 -4.29 10.28 1.49
C LEU A 80 -4.62 11.35 2.53
N ALA A 81 -4.86 12.58 2.07
CA ALA A 81 -5.22 13.70 2.94
C ALA A 81 -6.61 13.55 3.54
N GLU A 82 -7.57 12.95 2.82
CA GLU A 82 -8.88 12.61 3.36
C GLU A 82 -8.78 11.60 4.52
N GLU A 83 -7.94 10.56 4.39
CA GLU A 83 -7.68 9.60 5.49
C GLU A 83 -7.05 10.26 6.72
N GLN A 84 -6.11 11.20 6.52
CA GLN A 84 -5.42 11.90 7.61
C GLN A 84 -6.22 13.08 8.18
N GLY A 85 -7.11 13.68 7.39
CA GLY A 85 -7.98 14.77 7.83
C GLY A 85 -9.10 14.27 8.74
N GLN A 86 -9.61 13.06 8.50
CA GLN A 86 -10.70 12.49 9.30
C GLN A 86 -10.26 12.04 10.72
N VAL A 87 -8.96 11.93 10.98
CA VAL A 87 -8.41 11.66 12.33
C VAL A 87 -8.08 12.93 13.14
N LEU A 88 -8.27 14.13 12.58
CA LEU A 88 -7.98 15.40 13.27
C LEU A 88 -9.20 16.07 13.92
N ASP A 89 -10.40 15.51 13.79
CA ASP A 89 -11.62 16.05 14.39
C ASP A 89 -12.08 15.31 15.67
N GLU A 90 -11.42 14.22 16.08
CA GLU A 90 -11.86 13.39 17.23
C GLU A 90 -10.87 13.30 18.41
N GLU A 91 -9.91 14.22 18.52
CA GLU A 91 -9.19 14.47 19.79
C GLU A 91 -8.87 15.97 19.94
N VAL A 92 -9.76 16.72 20.60
CA VAL A 92 -9.48 17.70 21.68
C VAL A 92 -10.82 18.31 22.10
N VAL A 93 -11.41 17.82 23.19
CA VAL A 93 -11.82 18.65 24.35
C VAL A 93 -11.96 17.76 25.59
N ASP A 94 -10.83 17.25 26.08
CA ASP A 94 -10.72 17.01 27.52
C ASP A 94 -10.64 18.39 28.19
N THR A 95 -11.74 18.86 28.79
CA THR A 95 -11.68 19.98 29.74
C THR A 95 -11.66 19.43 31.16
N PRO A 96 -10.64 19.74 31.98
CA PRO A 96 -10.55 19.28 33.35
C PRO A 96 -11.48 20.09 34.28
N VAL A 97 -12.09 19.37 35.23
CA VAL A 97 -12.74 19.76 36.49
C VAL A 97 -12.77 21.26 36.84
N GLN A 98 -13.96 21.79 37.15
CA GLN A 98 -14.09 22.75 38.25
C GLN A 98 -15.37 22.53 39.07
N SER A 99 -15.14 22.19 40.33
CA SER A 99 -16.12 22.09 41.42
C SER A 99 -16.75 23.46 41.72
N MET A 100 -18.07 23.53 41.89
CA MET A 100 -18.81 24.40 42.83
C MET A 100 -20.19 23.82 43.11
#